data_AF-A0A9P7D1R7-F1
#
_entry.id   AF-A0A9P7D1R7-F1
#
_cell.length_a   1.000
_cell.length_b   1.000
_cell.length_c   1.000
_cell.angle_alpha   90.00
_cell.angle_beta   90.00
_cell.angle_gamma   90.00
#
_symmetry.space_group_name_H-M   'P 1'
#
loop_
_entity.id
_entity.type
_entity.pdbx_description
1 polymer ?
#
loop_
_entity_poly.entity_id
_entity_poly.type
_entity_poly.pdbx_seq_one_letter_code
_entity_poly.pdbx_strand_id
1 'polypeptide(L)'
;MGSWAVRPFNVRKPAIPERITIIFQGGFVGTKCRIEVSESSNRPEWQAWTYIHSEDANRRQIFDLITHRDGLPGEGIQSMKLVFEESSEFPV
;
A
#
# COMPACT_ATOMS: atom_id res chain seq x y z
N MET A 1 17.99 -7.58 -0.08
CA MET A 1 17.29 -6.28 -0.03
C MET A 1 16.12 -6.44 0.92
N GLY A 2 16.22 -5.86 2.12
CA GLY A 2 15.21 -6.01 3.18
C GLY A 2 14.11 -4.96 3.07
N SER A 3 12.88 -5.35 3.35
CA SER A 3 11.77 -4.41 3.56
C SER A 3 11.93 -3.78 4.94
N TRP A 4 11.94 -2.46 5.04
CA TRP A 4 12.20 -1.73 6.29
C TRP A 4 10.95 -1.55 7.16
N ALA A 5 9.77 -1.57 6.54
CA ALA A 5 8.50 -1.58 7.25
C ALA A 5 7.38 -2.17 6.37
N VAL A 6 6.41 -2.80 7.04
CA VAL A 6 5.19 -3.33 6.41
C VAL A 6 3.99 -2.88 7.24
N ARG A 7 2.96 -2.33 6.58
CA ARG A 7 1.71 -1.92 7.23
C ARG A 7 0.54 -2.69 6.64
N PRO A 8 0.01 -3.71 7.33
CA PRO A 8 -1.16 -4.44 6.88
C PRO A 8 -2.47 -3.75 7.29
N PHE A 9 -3.49 -3.94 6.45
CA PHE A 9 -4.85 -3.45 6.60
C PHE A 9 -5.80 -4.59 6.21
N ASN A 10 -6.83 -4.82 7.03
CA ASN A 10 -7.88 -5.79 6.72
C ASN A 10 -9.21 -5.05 6.60
N VAL A 11 -10.01 -5.45 5.61
CA VAL A 11 -11.37 -4.93 5.43
C VAL A 11 -12.39 -5.95 5.96
N ARG A 12 -13.51 -5.46 6.50
CA ARG A 12 -14.56 -6.33 7.08
C ARG A 12 -15.35 -7.11 6.03
N LYS A 13 -15.39 -6.60 4.81
CA LYS A 13 -16.04 -7.21 3.64
C LYS A 13 -15.08 -7.05 2.45
N PRO A 14 -15.05 -8.02 1.51
CA PRO A 14 -14.31 -7.86 0.27
C PRO A 14 -14.60 -6.51 -0.39
N ALA A 15 -13.55 -5.81 -0.82
CA ALA A 15 -13.66 -4.51 -1.45
C ALA A 15 -12.60 -4.33 -2.54
N ILE A 16 -12.86 -3.45 -3.50
CA ILE A 16 -11.87 -3.07 -4.52
C ILE A 16 -11.32 -1.70 -4.11
N PRO A 17 -10.02 -1.60 -3.78
CA PRO A 17 -9.44 -0.34 -3.35
C PRO A 17 -9.24 0.57 -4.55
N GLU A 18 -9.89 1.73 -4.56
CA GLU A 18 -9.81 2.72 -5.65
C GLU A 18 -8.72 3.76 -5.40
N ARG A 19 -8.42 4.04 -4.14
CA ARG A 19 -7.54 5.14 -3.74
C ARG A 19 -6.90 4.86 -2.40
N ILE A 20 -5.65 5.27 -2.27
CA ILE A 20 -4.96 5.36 -0.99
C ILE A 20 -4.58 6.81 -0.70
N THR A 21 -4.73 7.20 0.56
CA THR A 21 -4.30 8.50 1.05
C THR A 21 -3.28 8.28 2.15
N ILE A 22 -2.08 8.85 2.00
CA ILE A 22 -0.98 8.69 2.96
C ILE A 22 -0.51 10.07 3.40
N ILE A 23 -0.18 10.17 4.68
CA ILE A 23 0.60 11.27 5.25
C ILE A 23 1.77 10.62 5.96
N PHE A 24 2.99 10.94 5.52
CA PHE A 24 4.20 10.60 6.26
C PHE A 24 4.41 11.62 7.37
N GLN A 25 4.84 11.19 8.55
CA GLN A 25 5.11 12.06 9.70
C GLN A 25 6.49 11.74 10.28
N GLY A 26 7.17 12.76 10.81
CA GLY A 26 8.39 12.57 11.60
C GLY A 26 9.65 12.30 10.77
N GLY A 27 9.86 13.07 9.70
CA GLY A 27 11.11 13.06 8.92
C GLY A 27 11.33 11.85 8.01
N PHE A 28 10.52 10.80 8.12
CA PHE A 28 10.60 9.62 7.26
C PHE A 28 9.62 9.72 6.09
N VAL A 29 10.06 9.46 4.86
CA VAL A 29 9.18 9.32 3.68
C VAL A 29 9.54 8.05 2.92
N GLY A 30 8.56 7.17 2.71
CA GLY A 30 8.71 6.03 1.81
C GLY A 30 8.64 6.48 0.36
N THR A 31 9.79 6.65 -0.30
CA THR A 31 9.89 7.17 -1.67
C THR A 31 9.46 6.16 -2.73
N LYS A 32 9.56 4.87 -2.42
CA LYS A 32 9.01 3.78 -3.22
C LYS A 32 8.28 2.80 -2.32
N CYS A 33 6.97 2.76 -2.47
CA CYS A 33 6.13 1.84 -1.72
C CYS A 33 5.43 0.88 -2.69
N ARG A 34 5.47 -0.42 -2.38
CA ARG A 34 4.71 -1.43 -3.08
C ARG A 34 3.44 -1.74 -2.32
N ILE A 35 2.31 -1.71 -3.02
CA ILE A 35 1.05 -2.16 -2.49
C ILE A 35 0.90 -3.63 -2.85
N GLU A 36 0.62 -4.44 -1.85
CA GLU A 36 0.23 -5.83 -2.03
C GLU A 36 -1.18 -6.05 -1.51
N VAL A 37 -1.93 -6.94 -2.15
CA VAL A 37 -3.29 -7.30 -1.77
C VAL A 37 -3.45 -8.81 -1.67
N SER A 38 -4.51 -9.24 -0.99
CA SER A 38 -4.95 -10.63 -0.93
C SER A 38 -6.45 -10.72 -0.74
N GLU A 39 -7.06 -11.76 -1.32
CA GLU A 39 -8.48 -12.07 -1.20
C GLU A 39 -8.84 -12.73 0.14
N SER A 40 -7.84 -13.16 0.91
CA SER A 40 -8.02 -13.84 2.20
C SER A 40 -7.28 -13.10 3.31
N SER A 41 -7.96 -12.85 4.42
CA SER A 41 -7.30 -12.31 5.63
C SER A 41 -6.65 -13.38 6.51
N ASN A 42 -7.09 -14.63 6.42
CA ASN A 42 -6.63 -15.71 7.31
C ASN A 42 -5.33 -16.36 6.81
N ARG A 43 -5.20 -16.50 5.49
CA ARG A 43 -4.01 -17.04 4.82
C ARG A 43 -3.76 -16.20 3.57
N PRO A 44 -3.25 -14.98 3.75
CA PRO A 44 -3.09 -14.05 2.63
C PRO A 44 -2.02 -14.54 1.67
N GLU A 45 -2.46 -14.92 0.48
CA GLU A 45 -1.60 -15.04 -0.70
C GLU A 45 -1.43 -13.65 -1.28
N TRP A 46 -0.26 -13.06 -1.04
CA TRP A 46 -0.02 -11.67 -1.40
C TRP A 46 0.37 -11.53 -2.86
N GLN A 47 -0.28 -10.60 -3.55
CA GLN A 47 0.01 -10.24 -4.93
C GLN A 47 0.35 -8.74 -5.00
N ALA A 48 1.35 -8.38 -5.80
CA ALA A 48 1.68 -6.98 -6.04
C ALA A 48 0.55 -6.32 -6.85
N TRP A 49 -0.03 -5.26 -6.29
CA TRP A 49 -1.11 -4.50 -6.93
C TRP A 49 -0.55 -3.36 -7.78
N THR A 50 0.26 -2.50 -7.16
CA THR A 50 0.90 -1.36 -7.82
C THR A 50 2.03 -0.81 -6.97
N TYR A 51 2.76 0.16 -7.52
CA TYR A 51 3.75 0.96 -6.81
C TYR A 51 3.23 2.40 -6.68
N ILE A 52 3.49 3.01 -5.53
CA ILE A 52 3.27 4.44 -5.31
C ILE A 52 4.59 5.09 -4.93
N HIS A 53 4.77 6.33 -5.39
CA HIS A 53 5.97 7.11 -5.19
C HIS A 53 5.60 8.38 -4.44
N SER A 54 6.09 8.50 -3.20
CA SER A 54 5.83 9.67 -2.36
C SER A 54 7.03 10.60 -2.38
N GLU A 55 6.77 11.90 -2.46
CA GLU A 55 7.81 12.93 -2.58
C GLU A 55 7.90 13.83 -1.35
N ASP A 56 6.86 13.88 -0.51
CA ASP A 56 6.73 14.91 0.53
C ASP A 56 6.42 14.33 1.92
N ALA A 57 7.09 14.87 2.94
CA ALA A 57 6.82 14.58 4.35
C ALA A 57 5.75 15.55 4.87
N ASN A 58 4.96 15.13 5.85
CA ASN A 58 3.97 15.97 6.54
C ASN A 58 2.86 16.54 5.63
N ARG A 59 2.72 16.05 4.40
CA ARG A 59 1.66 16.42 3.47
C ARG A 59 0.82 15.22 3.06
N ARG A 60 -0.49 15.46 2.95
CA ARG A 60 -1.45 14.48 2.43
C ARG A 60 -1.22 14.27 0.93
N GLN A 61 -0.93 13.03 0.58
CA GLN A 61 -0.78 12.58 -0.79
C GLN A 61 -1.86 11.55 -1.10
N ILE A 62 -2.40 11.64 -2.31
CA ILE A 62 -3.51 10.81 -2.79
C ILE A 62 -3.02 10.09 -4.03
N PHE A 63 -3.15 8.76 -4.03
CA PHE A 63 -2.80 7.91 -5.15
C PHE A 63 -4.05 7.14 -5.58
N ASP A 64 -4.46 7.31 -6.83
CA ASP A 64 -5.49 6.48 -7.42
C ASP A 64 -4.87 5.12 -7.76
N LEU A 65 -5.52 4.05 -7.30
CA LEU A 65 -5.07 2.69 -7.51
C LEU A 65 -5.71 2.23 -8.82
N ILE A 66 -4.90 2.08 -9.86
CA ILE A 66 -5.39 1.62 -11.16
C ILE A 66 -6.10 0.29 -10.94
N THR A 67 -7.39 0.25 -11.29
CA THR A 67 -8.28 -0.87 -11.02
C THR A 67 -8.08 -1.93 -12.08
N HIS A 68 -6.92 -2.57 -12.09
CA HIS A 68 -6.71 -3.75 -12.90
C HIS A 68 -7.48 -4.90 -12.24
N ARG A 69 -8.74 -5.08 -12.67
CA ARG A 69 -9.53 -6.27 -12.30
C ARG A 69 -8.93 -7.56 -12.86
N ASP A 70 -8.04 -7.43 -13.84
CA ASP A 70 -7.31 -8.52 -14.46
C ASP A 70 -6.36 -9.16 -13.44
N GLY A 71 -6.85 -10.18 -12.73
CA GLY A 71 -6.06 -10.97 -11.76
C GLY A 71 -6.71 -11.18 -10.40
N LEU A 72 -7.80 -10.49 -10.05
CA LEU A 72 -8.57 -10.75 -8.82
C LEU A 72 -9.84 -11.57 -9.10
N PRO A 73 -9.86 -12.89 -8.80
CA PRO A 73 -11.08 -13.68 -8.89
C PRO A 73 -12.06 -13.41 -7.72
N GLY A 74 -13.10 -12.58 -7.95
CA GLY A 74 -14.32 -12.60 -7.12
C GLY A 74 -14.85 -11.24 -6.65
N GLU A 75 -15.12 -11.14 -5.34
CA GLU A 75 -15.81 -10.00 -4.68
C GLU A 75 -14.87 -8.85 -4.25
N GLY A 76 -13.56 -8.96 -4.51
CA GLY A 76 -12.54 -7.99 -4.12
C GLY A 76 -11.56 -8.56 -3.08
N ILE A 77 -10.74 -7.67 -2.49
CA ILE A 77 -9.67 -8.04 -1.56
C ILE A 77 -10.16 -7.97 -0.11
N GLN A 78 -9.63 -8.83 0.76
CA GLN A 78 -9.88 -8.77 2.20
C GLN A 78 -8.69 -8.19 2.98
N SER A 79 -7.51 -8.23 2.37
CA SER A 79 -6.28 -7.74 2.99
C SER A 79 -5.46 -6.93 2.00
N MET A 80 -4.84 -5.89 2.50
CA MET A 80 -3.92 -5.02 1.78
C MET A 80 -2.73 -4.75 2.69
N LYS A 81 -1.54 -4.58 2.12
CA LYS A 81 -0.41 -4.06 2.87
C LYS A 81 0.40 -3.10 2.03
N LEU A 82 1.00 -2.14 2.71
CA LEU A 82 1.98 -1.23 2.15
C LEU A 82 3.37 -1.71 2.57
N VAL A 83 4.24 -1.94 1.60
CA VAL A 83 5.63 -2.34 1.79
C VAL A 83 6.54 -1.18 1.40
N PHE A 84 7.34 -0.71 2.35
CA PHE A 84 8.32 0.35 2.10
C PHE A 84 9.61 -0.27 1.56
N GLU A 85 9.91 -0.03 0.29
CA GLU A 85 11.09 -0.58 -0.39
C GLU A 85 12.27 0.40 -0.33
N GLU A 86 11.99 1.69 -0.52
CA GLU A 86 12.95 2.78 -0.44
C GLU A 86 12.39 3.90 0.42
N SER A 87 13.29 4.61 1.12
CA SER A 87 12.93 5.74 1.97
C SER A 87 13.95 6.87 1.88
N SER A 88 13.48 8.07 2.15
CA SER A 88 14.31 9.25 2.40
C SER A 88 14.10 9.70 3.85
N GLU A 89 15.19 10.05 4.49
CA GLU A 89 15.20 10.72 5.79
C GLU A 89 15.42 12.22 5.56
N PHE A 90 14.50 13.03 6.07
CA PHE A 90 14.61 14.48 6.07
C PHE A 90 15.04 14.95 7.46
N PRO A 91 15.99 15.90 7.55
CA PRO A 91 16.31 16.53 8.83
C PRO A 91 15.05 17.22 9.37
N VAL A 92 14.64 16.81 10.57
CA VAL A 92 13.55 17.40 11.36
C VAL A 92 13.95 18.71 12.01
#